data_AF-A0A6A6F031-F1
#
_entry.id   AF-A0A6A6F031-F1
#
_cell.length_a   1.000
_cell.length_b   1.000
_cell.length_c   1.000
_cell.angle_alpha   90.00
_cell.angle_beta   90.00
_cell.angle_gamma   90.00
#
_symmetry.space_group_name_H-M   'P 1'
#
loop_
_entity.id
_entity.type
_entity.pdbx_description
1 polymer ?
#
loop_
_entity_poly.entity_id
_entity_poly.type
_entity_poly.pdbx_seq_one_letter_code
_entity_poly.pdbx_strand_id
1 'polypeptide(L)'
;MTQKYYTKHLLPMYIKALNEARLRDSSKSYYLQEDNDPSHGTKSTDNVAFQAKKENWILRIVHPAQSPDLNAIEGMWNILFQRVEQ
;
A
#
# COMPACT_ATOMS: atom_id res chain seq x y z
N MET A 1 -10.58 4.03 8.54
CA MET A 1 -10.36 2.56 8.59
C MET A 1 -9.50 2.22 9.80
N THR A 2 -9.59 1.03 10.40
CA THR A 2 -8.68 0.64 11.50
C THR A 2 -7.54 -0.23 10.98
N GLN A 3 -6.40 -0.27 11.69
CA GLN A 3 -5.29 -1.17 11.35
C GLN A 3 -5.76 -2.63 11.29
N LYS A 4 -6.56 -3.07 12.27
CA LYS A 4 -7.12 -4.44 12.29
C LYS A 4 -7.95 -4.73 11.05
N TYR A 5 -8.78 -3.79 10.61
CA TYR A 5 -9.60 -3.95 9.41
C TYR A 5 -8.73 -4.00 8.16
N TYR A 6 -7.80 -3.06 7.99
CA TYR A 6 -6.86 -3.01 6.88
C TYR A 6 -6.06 -4.33 6.75
N THR A 7 -5.46 -4.79 7.86
CA THR A 7 -4.66 -6.01 7.89
C THR A 7 -5.49 -7.25 7.57
N LYS A 8 -6.75 -7.30 8.01
CA LYS A 8 -7.63 -8.46 7.80
C LYS A 8 -8.23 -8.51 6.40
N HIS A 9 -8.55 -7.36 5.80
CA HIS A 9 -9.41 -7.30 4.62
C HIS A 9 -8.75 -6.75 3.35
N LEU A 10 -7.74 -5.87 3.48
CA LEU A 10 -7.09 -5.25 2.32
C LEU A 10 -5.69 -5.80 2.09
N LEU A 11 -4.87 -5.84 3.14
CA LEU A 11 -3.48 -6.31 3.04
C LEU A 11 -3.32 -7.71 2.42
N PRO A 12 -4.21 -8.70 2.64
CA PRO A 12 -4.10 -10.00 2.00
C PRO A 12 -4.14 -9.95 0.46
N MET A 13 -4.88 -8.99 -0.10
CA MET A 13 -4.92 -8.79 -1.56
C MET A 13 -3.55 -8.33 -2.08
N TYR A 14 -2.89 -7.41 -1.38
CA TYR A 14 -1.55 -6.94 -1.74
C TYR A 14 -0.51 -8.04 -1.58
N ILE A 15 -0.58 -8.83 -0.50
CA ILE A 15 0.30 -9.98 -0.28
C ILE A 15 0.18 -10.97 -1.44
N LYS A 16 -1.05 -11.32 -1.85
CA LYS A 16 -1.29 -12.21 -2.98
C LYS A 16 -0.69 -11.65 -4.27
N ALA A 17 -0.97 -10.40 -4.60
CA ALA A 17 -0.45 -9.75 -5.80
C ALA A 17 1.09 -9.70 -5.82
N LEU A 18 1.72 -9.38 -4.69
CA LEU A 18 3.18 -9.37 -4.56
C LEU A 18 3.78 -10.77 -4.74
N ASN A 19 3.17 -11.80 -4.17
CA ASN A 19 3.64 -13.18 -4.35
C ASN A 19 3.52 -13.65 -5.81
N GLU A 20 2.40 -13.33 -6.47
CA GLU A 20 2.24 -13.61 -7.90
C GLU A 20 3.26 -12.86 -8.76
N ALA A 21 3.57 -11.61 -8.43
CA ALA A 21 4.58 -10.82 -9.13
C ALA A 21 5.99 -11.41 -8.94
N ARG A 22 6.36 -11.79 -7.72
CA ARG A 22 7.64 -12.46 -7.40
C ARG A 22 7.81 -13.79 -8.13
N LEU A 23 6.73 -14.56 -8.30
CA LEU A 23 6.75 -15.80 -9.08
C LEU A 23 6.94 -15.55 -10.57
N ARG A 24 6.42 -14.43 -11.08
CA ARG A 24 6.54 -14.05 -12.50
C ARG A 24 7.95 -13.59 -12.86
N ASP A 25 8.57 -12.77 -12.00
CA ASP A 25 9.94 -12.29 -12.21
C ASP A 25 10.63 -12.08 -10.85
N SER A 26 11.39 -13.10 -10.44
CA SER A 26 12.14 -13.08 -9.17
C SER A 26 13.38 -12.18 -9.21
N SER A 27 13.76 -11.65 -10.38
CA SER A 27 14.87 -10.71 -10.49
C SER A 27 14.50 -9.29 -10.09
N LYS A 28 13.20 -8.99 -9.96
CA LYS A 28 12.68 -7.66 -9.62
C LYS A 28 12.38 -7.54 -8.14
N SER A 29 12.59 -6.34 -7.63
CA SER A 29 12.10 -5.94 -6.31
C SER A 29 10.80 -5.17 -6.46
N TYR A 30 9.83 -5.49 -5.61
CA TYR A 30 8.50 -4.88 -5.59
C TYR A 30 8.32 -4.08 -4.31
N TYR A 31 7.85 -2.84 -4.44
CA TYR A 31 7.66 -1.93 -3.33
C TYR A 31 6.19 -1.52 -3.22
N LEU A 32 5.66 -1.56 -2.00
CA LEU A 32 4.35 -1.01 -1.66
C LEU A 32 4.49 0.49 -1.43
N GLN A 33 3.71 1.28 -2.18
CA GLN A 33 3.55 2.70 -1.99
C GLN A 33 2.13 2.97 -1.48
N GLU A 34 2.03 3.60 -0.32
CA GLU A 34 0.78 3.99 0.34
C GLU A 34 1.02 5.29 1.11
N ASP A 35 -0.04 6.04 1.40
CA ASP A 35 0.07 7.24 2.24
C ASP A 35 0.25 6.88 3.73
N ASN A 36 0.34 7.90 4.58
CA ASN A 36 0.51 7.73 6.02
C ASN A 36 -0.82 7.67 6.80
N ASP A 37 -1.90 7.15 6.19
CA ASP A 37 -3.15 6.92 6.93
C ASP A 37 -2.87 6.07 8.19
N PRO A 38 -3.47 6.40 9.36
CA PRO A 38 -3.22 5.67 10.61
C PRO A 38 -3.46 4.16 10.52
N SER A 39 -4.34 3.69 9.63
CA SER A 39 -4.62 2.28 9.41
C SER A 39 -3.47 1.52 8.75
N HIS A 40 -2.56 2.22 8.06
CA HIS A 40 -1.40 1.61 7.42
C HIS A 40 -0.27 1.25 8.39
N GLY A 41 -0.34 1.77 9.63
CA GLY A 41 0.59 1.44 10.69
C GLY A 41 2.01 1.98 10.47
N THR A 42 2.15 3.12 9.79
CA THR A 42 3.47 3.71 9.45
C THR A 42 4.14 4.48 10.59
N LYS A 43 3.38 4.84 11.64
CA LYS A 43 3.87 5.66 12.77
C LYS A 43 4.63 4.87 13.86
N SER A 44 4.50 3.55 13.89
CA SER A 44 5.21 2.68 14.84
C SER A 44 5.57 1.35 14.18
N THR A 45 6.53 0.64 14.73
CA THR A 45 6.87 -0.72 14.27
C THR A 45 6.08 -1.79 15.02
N ASP A 46 5.63 -1.50 16.23
CA ASP A 46 4.86 -2.42 17.06
C ASP A 46 3.35 -2.24 16.83
N ASN A 47 2.88 -2.66 15.66
CA ASN A 47 1.45 -2.70 15.34
C ASN A 47 1.12 -3.78 14.30
N VAL A 48 -0.16 -4.18 14.26
CA VAL A 48 -0.63 -5.31 13.45
C VAL A 48 -0.43 -5.13 11.94
N ALA A 49 -0.50 -3.91 11.42
CA ALA A 49 -0.30 -3.65 9.99
C ALA A 49 1.19 -3.67 9.64
N PHE A 50 2.04 -3.09 10.47
CA PHE A 50 3.49 -3.10 10.28
C PHE A 50 4.06 -4.51 10.37
N GLN A 51 3.67 -5.28 11.39
CA GLN A 51 4.16 -6.64 11.60
C GLN A 51 3.74 -7.56 10.45
N ALA A 52 2.47 -7.50 10.02
CA ALA A 52 2.01 -8.28 8.88
C ALA A 52 2.78 -7.96 7.59
N LYS A 53 3.10 -6.68 7.32
CA LYS A 53 3.94 -6.29 6.17
C LYS A 53 5.36 -6.86 6.29
N LYS A 54 5.94 -6.82 7.49
CA LYS A 54 7.28 -7.36 7.77
C LYS A 54 7.33 -8.88 7.59
N GLU A 55 6.37 -9.61 8.16
CA GLU A 55 6.26 -11.08 8.06
C GLU A 55 6.07 -11.58 6.63
N ASN A 56 5.48 -10.75 5.76
CA ASN A 56 5.28 -11.06 4.33
C ASN A 56 6.35 -10.44 3.42
N TRP A 57 7.47 -9.99 4.00
CA TRP A 57 8.61 -9.40 3.29
C TRP A 57 8.22 -8.23 2.36
N ILE A 58 7.23 -7.43 2.74
CA ILE A 58 6.77 -6.30 1.92
C ILE A 58 7.74 -5.13 2.09
N LEU A 59 8.47 -4.80 1.02
CA LEU A 59 9.25 -3.57 0.93
C LEU A 59 8.30 -2.38 0.78
N ARG A 60 8.62 -1.25 1.41
CA ARG A 60 7.74 -0.08 1.47
C ARG A 60 8.51 1.18 1.07
N ILE A 61 7.82 2.09 0.40
CA ILE A 61 8.33 3.43 0.13
C ILE A 61 7.96 4.35 1.29
N VAL A 62 8.91 5.16 1.75
CA VAL A 62 8.62 6.24 2.69
C VAL A 62 7.89 7.34 1.93
N HIS A 63 6.65 7.60 2.31
CA HIS A 63 5.83 8.65 1.71
C HIS A 63 5.83 9.91 2.59
N PRO A 64 6.14 11.10 2.06
CA PRO A 64 6.08 12.34 2.84
C PRO A 64 4.65 12.70 3.24
N ALA A 65 4.49 13.38 4.37
CA ALA A 65 3.17 13.86 4.80
C ALA A 65 2.64 14.94 3.85
N GLN A 66 1.32 15.01 3.67
CA GLN A 66 0.62 16.02 2.87
C GLN A 66 1.14 16.14 1.42
N SER A 67 1.58 15.04 0.82
CA SER A 67 2.16 15.01 -0.54
C SER A 67 1.35 14.13 -1.50
N PRO A 68 0.06 14.44 -1.75
CA PRO A 68 -0.77 13.65 -2.66
C PRO A 68 -0.24 13.66 -4.10
N ASP A 69 0.48 14.71 -4.50
CA ASP A 69 1.17 14.83 -5.78
C ASP A 69 2.28 13.76 -5.97
N LEU A 70 2.81 13.23 -4.88
CA LEU A 70 3.80 12.13 -4.89
C LEU A 70 3.16 10.74 -4.76
N ASN A 71 1.82 10.66 -4.75
CA ASN A 71 1.09 9.40 -4.67
C ASN A 71 0.49 9.04 -6.02
N ALA A 72 0.98 7.98 -6.65
CA ALA A 72 0.57 7.61 -8.01
C ALA A 72 -0.94 7.33 -8.15
N ILE A 73 -1.59 6.88 -7.07
CA ILE A 73 -3.03 6.60 -7.08
C ILE A 73 -3.87 7.88 -7.26
N GLU A 74 -3.39 9.04 -6.81
CA GLU A 74 -4.08 10.32 -6.95
C GLU A 74 -4.22 10.71 -8.43
N GLY A 75 -3.19 10.41 -9.23
CA GLY A 75 -3.27 10.58 -10.69
C GLY A 75 -4.35 9.70 -11.33
N MET A 76 -4.50 8.46 -10.85
CA MET A 76 -5.57 7.57 -11.32
C MET A 76 -6.96 8.10 -10.92
N TRP A 77 -7.11 8.61 -9.69
CA TRP A 77 -8.35 9.23 -9.24
C TRP A 77 -8.74 10.44 -10.09
N ASN A 78 -7.79 11.32 -10.41
CA ASN A 78 -8.05 12.48 -11.27
C ASN A 78 -8.61 12.07 -12.64
N ILE A 79 -8.06 11.01 -13.24
CA ILE A 79 -8.56 10.47 -14.52
C ILE A 79 -9.98 9.91 -14.36
N LEU A 80 -10.27 9.23 -13.25
CA LEU A 80 -11.60 8.69 -12.97
C LEU A 80 -12.62 9.81 -12.75
N PHE A 81 -12.30 10.84 -11.97
CA PHE A 81 -13.19 11.98 -11.74
C PHE A 81 -13.54 12.70 -13.04
N GLN A 82 -12.55 12.96 -13.89
CA GLN A 82 -12.78 13.56 -15.21
C GLN A 82 -13.73 12.76 -16.11
N ARG A 83 -13.81 11.44 -15.92
CA ARG A 83 -14.67 10.55 -16.72
C ARG A 83 -16.06 10.36 -16.14
N VAL A 84 -16.22 10.53 -14.82
CA VAL A 84 -17.51 10.37 -14.14
C VAL A 84 -18.29 11.68 -14.07
N GLU A 85 -17.60 12.83 -14.14
CA GLU A 85 -18.22 14.15 -14.23
C GLU A 85 -18.71 14.54 -15.65
N GLN A 86 -18.50 13.66 -16.64
CA GLN A 86 -19.08 13.78 -18.00
C GLN A 86 -20.45 13.10 -18.08
#